data_AF-A0A921ELD1-F1
#
_entry.id   AF-A0A921ELD1-F1
#
_cell.length_a   1.000
_cell.length_b   1.000
_cell.length_c   1.000
_cell.angle_alpha   90.00
_cell.angle_beta   90.00
_cell.angle_gamma   90.00
#
_symmetry.space_group_name_H-M   'P 1'
#
loop_
_entity.id
_entity.type
_entity.pdbx_description
1 polymer ?
#
loop_
_entity_poly.entity_id
_entity_poly.type
_entity_poly.pdbx_seq_one_letter_code
_entity_poly.pdbx_strand_id
1 'polypeptide(L)'
;MKLNKDSQTLDQIAPLVEYSFLKTNDLRQDANFLSRYDHSMGFGEYKDGKLASYIMVNEFESRIFAKKVKMGGVGYVASYPENRGQGDINRLMNEIILELYKQNYAISNLAPFSESFYRCYGYENAIYEKMYELNPAYLRFFKPIKEGKIVRGKWKDSNVFC
;
A
#
# COMPACT_ATOMS: atom_id res chain seq x y z
N MET A 1 2.81 -11.94 13.77
CA MET A 1 2.81 -10.94 14.86
C MET A 1 3.08 -9.53 14.35
N LYS A 2 2.58 -8.49 15.06
CA LYS A 2 2.93 -7.08 14.81
C LYS A 2 4.40 -6.82 15.15
N LEU A 3 5.10 -6.13 14.27
CA LEU A 3 6.54 -5.87 14.38
C LEU A 3 6.81 -4.47 14.96
N ASN A 4 7.95 -4.35 15.65
CA ASN A 4 8.47 -3.07 16.11
C ASN A 4 9.13 -2.31 14.95
N LYS A 5 9.14 -0.98 15.04
CA LYS A 5 9.83 -0.11 14.08
C LYS A 5 11.22 0.25 14.59
N ASP A 6 12.14 -0.70 14.51
CA ASP A 6 13.55 -0.50 14.82
C ASP A 6 14.44 -0.85 13.62
N SER A 7 15.71 -0.45 13.68
CA SER A 7 16.68 -0.67 12.61
C SER A 7 16.88 -2.16 12.33
N GLN A 8 16.90 -3.00 13.36
CA GLN A 8 17.13 -4.43 13.22
C GLN A 8 15.98 -5.11 12.46
N THR A 9 14.75 -4.68 12.71
CA THR A 9 13.56 -5.15 11.98
C THR A 9 13.58 -4.66 10.54
N LEU A 10 13.91 -3.38 10.31
CA LEU A 10 14.02 -2.82 8.97
C LEU A 10 15.08 -3.54 8.12
N ASP A 11 16.22 -3.88 8.72
CA ASP A 11 17.32 -4.62 8.06
C ASP A 11 16.91 -6.03 7.62
N GLN A 12 15.86 -6.61 8.21
CA GLN A 12 15.28 -7.89 7.74
C GLN A 12 14.12 -7.70 6.77
N ILE A 13 13.32 -6.65 6.93
CA ILE A 13 12.20 -6.34 6.02
C ILE A 13 12.71 -5.97 4.63
N ALA A 14 13.70 -5.08 4.54
CA ALA A 14 14.15 -4.53 3.27
C ALA A 14 14.60 -5.63 2.29
N PRO A 15 15.51 -6.56 2.64
CA PRO A 15 15.93 -7.63 1.74
C PRO A 15 14.79 -8.58 1.32
N LEU A 16 13.83 -8.86 2.23
CA LEU A 16 12.67 -9.71 1.93
C LEU A 16 11.74 -9.05 0.91
N VAL A 17 11.48 -7.76 1.07
CA VAL A 17 10.66 -6.98 0.13
C VAL A 17 11.40 -6.79 -1.20
N GLU A 18 12.69 -6.49 -1.17
CA GLU A 18 13.53 -6.37 -2.37
C GLU A 18 13.49 -7.64 -3.20
N TYR A 19 13.68 -8.79 -2.54
CA TYR A 19 13.59 -10.10 -3.17
C TYR A 19 12.19 -10.34 -3.78
N SER A 20 11.13 -10.15 -2.99
CA SER A 20 9.76 -10.50 -3.40
C SER A 20 9.21 -9.61 -4.52
N PHE A 21 9.68 -8.37 -4.62
CA PHE A 21 9.23 -7.38 -5.60
C PHE A 21 10.29 -7.03 -6.65
N LEU A 22 11.38 -7.80 -6.73
CA LEU A 22 12.49 -7.63 -7.69
C LEU A 22 13.03 -6.19 -7.70
N LYS A 23 13.21 -5.59 -6.53
CA LYS A 23 13.78 -4.25 -6.41
C LYS A 23 15.28 -4.31 -6.64
N THR A 24 15.80 -3.31 -7.33
CA THR A 24 17.23 -3.18 -7.65
C THR A 24 17.94 -2.15 -6.78
N ASN A 25 17.17 -1.35 -6.02
CA ASN A 25 17.67 -0.35 -5.10
C ASN A 25 17.57 -0.84 -3.65
N ASP A 26 18.47 -0.33 -2.81
CA ASP A 26 18.41 -0.55 -1.35
C ASP A 26 17.23 0.22 -0.75
N LEU A 27 16.23 -0.51 -0.26
CA LEU A 27 15.02 0.09 0.31
C LEU A 27 15.29 0.86 1.60
N ARG A 28 16.42 0.58 2.29
CA ARG A 28 16.85 1.36 3.47
C ARG A 28 17.32 2.77 3.09
N GLN A 29 17.51 3.03 1.79
CA GLN A 29 17.86 4.35 1.26
C GLN A 29 16.74 4.94 0.37
N ASP A 30 15.63 4.22 0.20
CA ASP A 30 14.48 4.66 -0.57
C ASP A 30 13.55 5.52 0.28
N ALA A 31 13.55 6.83 0.04
CA ALA A 31 12.75 7.79 0.80
C ALA A 31 11.23 7.50 0.75
N ASN A 32 10.72 6.92 -0.34
CA ASN A 32 9.30 6.58 -0.44
C ASN A 32 8.96 5.34 0.38
N PHE A 33 9.85 4.33 0.37
CA PHE A 33 9.70 3.14 1.19
C PHE A 33 9.79 3.48 2.67
N LEU A 34 10.81 4.23 3.09
CA LEU A 34 10.98 4.64 4.48
C LEU A 34 9.79 5.46 4.98
N SER A 35 9.31 6.41 4.17
CA SER A 35 8.11 7.19 4.51
C SER A 35 6.88 6.29 4.75
N ARG A 36 6.66 5.26 3.92
CA ARG A 36 5.57 4.29 4.14
C ARG A 36 5.82 3.43 5.38
N TYR A 37 7.03 2.96 5.58
CA TYR A 37 7.40 2.17 6.75
C TYR A 37 7.13 2.93 8.05
N ASP A 38 7.54 4.20 8.12
CA ASP A 38 7.35 5.06 9.29
C ASP A 38 5.88 5.34 9.60
N HIS A 39 4.99 5.30 8.61
CA HIS A 39 3.55 5.59 8.74
C HIS A 39 2.64 4.37 8.52
N SER A 40 3.16 3.15 8.66
CA SER A 40 2.39 1.90 8.51
C SER A 40 2.50 0.98 9.71
N MET A 41 1.68 -0.05 9.79
CA MET A 41 1.89 -1.19 10.69
C MET A 41 2.59 -2.32 9.92
N GLY A 42 3.64 -2.89 10.51
CA GLY A 42 4.31 -4.07 9.98
C GLY A 42 3.85 -5.35 10.69
N PHE A 43 3.59 -6.41 9.93
CA PHE A 43 3.28 -7.74 10.47
C PHE A 43 4.22 -8.75 9.84
N GLY A 44 4.77 -9.65 10.65
CA GLY A 44 5.70 -10.65 10.16
C GLY A 44 5.74 -11.92 10.97
N GLU A 45 6.35 -12.93 10.37
CA GLU A 45 6.60 -14.24 10.95
C GLU A 45 8.11 -14.50 10.93
N TYR A 46 8.66 -14.87 12.09
CA TYR A 46 10.06 -15.26 12.22
C TYR A 46 10.21 -16.77 12.28
N LYS A 47 11.25 -17.30 11.63
CA LYS A 47 11.69 -18.69 11.71
C LYS A 47 13.19 -18.70 11.93
N ASP A 48 13.66 -19.40 12.96
CA ASP A 48 15.08 -19.49 13.33
C ASP A 48 15.77 -18.12 13.44
N GLY A 49 15.05 -17.14 13.99
CA GLY A 49 15.54 -15.76 14.17
C GLY A 49 15.56 -14.89 12.90
N LYS A 50 15.08 -15.40 11.76
CA LYS A 50 15.00 -14.68 10.48
C LYS A 50 13.56 -14.41 10.08
N LEU A 51 13.31 -13.23 9.52
CA LEU A 51 12.00 -12.85 9.00
C LEU A 51 11.68 -13.66 7.74
N ALA A 52 10.69 -14.54 7.84
CA ALA A 52 10.30 -15.46 6.78
C ALA A 52 9.20 -14.87 5.87
N SER A 53 8.28 -14.13 6.48
CA SER A 53 7.12 -13.51 5.82
C SER A 53 6.82 -12.15 6.42
N TYR A 54 6.31 -11.23 5.60
CA TYR A 54 6.01 -9.85 5.97
C TYR A 54 4.81 -9.29 5.22
N ILE A 55 4.05 -8.42 5.88
CA ILE A 55 2.95 -7.64 5.30
C ILE A 55 3.00 -6.23 5.89
N MET A 56 2.88 -5.21 5.04
CA MET A 56 2.76 -3.80 5.43
C MET A 56 1.31 -3.35 5.33
N VAL A 57 0.82 -2.64 6.35
CA VAL A 57 -0.53 -2.06 6.38
C VAL A 57 -0.40 -0.55 6.52
N ASN A 58 -0.59 0.17 5.42
CA ASN A 58 -0.53 1.63 5.39
C ASN A 58 -1.79 2.22 6.01
N GLU A 59 -1.65 3.27 6.81
CA GLU A 59 -2.77 3.90 7.50
C GLU A 59 -3.28 5.09 6.69
N PHE A 60 -4.54 5.04 6.24
CA PHE A 60 -5.16 6.10 5.45
C PHE A 60 -6.46 6.60 6.06
N GLU A 61 -6.78 7.86 5.77
CA GLU A 61 -8.15 8.38 5.88
C GLU A 61 -8.80 8.28 4.49
N SER A 62 -9.92 7.56 4.41
CA SER A 62 -10.75 7.46 3.22
C SER A 62 -12.10 8.14 3.44
N ARG A 63 -12.81 8.40 2.34
CA ARG A 63 -14.15 8.95 2.38
C ARG A 63 -15.11 8.04 1.64
N ILE A 64 -16.11 7.52 2.36
CA ILE A 64 -17.22 6.75 1.79
C ILE A 64 -18.46 7.66 1.82
N PHE A 65 -18.91 8.08 0.64
CA PHE A 65 -19.90 9.14 0.48
C PHE A 65 -19.50 10.43 1.22
N ALA A 66 -20.28 10.85 2.22
CA ALA A 66 -19.98 12.04 3.02
C ALA A 66 -19.16 11.75 4.28
N LYS A 67 -18.89 10.47 4.62
CA LYS A 67 -18.25 10.08 5.88
C LYS A 67 -16.76 9.82 5.70
N LYS A 68 -15.94 10.40 6.59
CA LYS A 68 -14.53 10.05 6.74
C LYS A 68 -14.43 8.75 7.55
N VAL A 69 -13.59 7.84 7.09
CA VAL A 69 -13.37 6.54 7.73
C VAL A 69 -11.89 6.18 7.67
N LYS A 70 -11.40 5.41 8.63
CA LYS A 70 -10.05 4.83 8.56
C LYS A 70 -10.02 3.69 7.54
N MET A 71 -8.97 3.64 6.72
CA MET A 71 -8.73 2.61 5.72
C MET A 71 -7.33 2.02 5.88
N GLY A 72 -7.24 0.70 5.94
CA GLY A 72 -5.98 -0.03 5.96
C GLY A 72 -5.55 -0.41 4.55
N GLY A 73 -4.41 0.09 4.08
CA GLY A 73 -3.86 -0.25 2.77
C GLY A 73 -2.86 -1.39 2.88
N VAL A 74 -3.29 -2.62 2.62
CA VAL A 74 -2.43 -3.80 2.64
C VAL A 74 -1.53 -3.82 1.41
N GLY A 75 -0.23 -3.90 1.64
CA GLY A 75 0.80 -3.91 0.61
C GLY A 75 2.04 -4.67 1.06
N TYR A 76 2.99 -4.83 0.14
CA TYR A 76 4.24 -5.55 0.38
C TYR A 76 4.06 -6.93 1.04
N VAL A 77 3.02 -7.68 0.64
CA VAL A 77 2.83 -9.07 1.05
C VAL A 77 3.97 -9.90 0.45
N ALA A 78 4.87 -10.37 1.31
CA ALA A 78 6.15 -10.96 0.93
C ALA A 78 6.46 -12.21 1.76
N SER A 79 6.99 -13.24 1.11
CA SER A 79 7.46 -14.47 1.75
C SER A 79 8.62 -15.06 0.95
N TYR A 80 9.67 -15.50 1.63
CA TYR A 80 10.73 -16.27 0.99
C TYR A 80 10.20 -17.60 0.43
N PRO A 81 10.73 -18.09 -0.71
CA PRO A 81 10.20 -19.26 -1.40
C PRO A 81 10.25 -20.53 -0.57
N GLU A 82 11.29 -20.71 0.25
CA GLU A 82 11.44 -21.84 1.17
C GLU A 82 10.34 -21.91 2.25
N ASN A 83 9.64 -20.81 2.51
CA ASN A 83 8.57 -20.71 3.49
C ASN A 83 7.16 -20.74 2.87
N ARG A 84 7.06 -20.90 1.55
CA ARG A 84 5.76 -20.99 0.86
C ARG A 84 4.99 -22.22 1.30
N GLY A 85 3.66 -22.09 1.36
CA GLY A 85 2.75 -23.19 1.72
C GLY A 85 2.67 -23.51 3.21
N GLN A 86 3.44 -22.81 4.07
CA GLN A 86 3.45 -23.08 5.52
C GLN A 86 2.40 -22.27 6.32
N GLY A 87 1.50 -21.57 5.62
CA GLY A 87 0.39 -20.83 6.23
C GLY A 87 0.75 -19.50 6.89
N ASP A 88 2.00 -19.03 6.76
CA ASP A 88 2.48 -17.78 7.38
C ASP A 88 1.58 -16.59 7.01
N ILE A 89 1.35 -16.34 5.71
CA ILE A 89 0.50 -15.24 5.25
C ILE A 89 -0.94 -15.37 5.74
N ASN A 90 -1.47 -16.59 5.85
CA ASN A 90 -2.83 -16.80 6.35
C ASN A 90 -2.93 -16.36 7.82
N ARG A 91 -1.97 -16.74 8.67
CA ARG A 91 -1.92 -16.29 10.07
C ARG A 91 -1.81 -14.77 10.16
N LEU A 92 -0.89 -14.17 9.39
CA LEU A 92 -0.69 -12.72 9.40
C LEU A 92 -1.93 -11.94 8.91
N MET A 93 -2.60 -12.41 7.85
CA MET A 93 -3.82 -11.76 7.35
C MET A 93 -4.95 -11.78 8.39
N ASN A 94 -5.14 -12.90 9.10
CA ASN A 94 -6.13 -12.96 10.19
C ASN A 94 -5.78 -12.01 11.34
N GLU A 95 -4.51 -11.93 11.74
CA GLU A 95 -4.05 -10.96 12.74
C GLU A 95 -4.32 -9.52 12.30
N ILE A 96 -4.02 -9.19 11.05
CA ILE A 96 -4.26 -7.85 10.47
C ILE A 96 -5.74 -7.49 10.51
N ILE A 97 -6.63 -8.38 10.08
CA ILE A 97 -8.07 -8.12 10.07
C ILE A 97 -8.58 -7.86 11.49
N LEU A 98 -8.13 -8.65 12.46
CA LEU A 98 -8.50 -8.46 13.87
C LEU A 98 -7.95 -7.15 14.43
N GLU A 99 -6.72 -6.77 14.09
CA GLU A 99 -6.12 -5.50 14.51
C GLU A 99 -6.90 -4.31 13.94
N LEU A 100 -7.20 -4.34 12.63
CA LEU A 100 -7.97 -3.31 11.94
C LEU A 100 -9.36 -3.15 12.59
N TYR A 101 -10.04 -4.26 12.88
CA TYR A 101 -11.30 -4.25 13.60
C TYR A 101 -11.18 -3.59 14.97
N LYS A 102 -10.21 -4.00 15.80
CA LYS A 102 -9.98 -3.43 17.14
C LYS A 102 -9.69 -1.93 17.11
N GLN A 103 -9.04 -1.44 16.05
CA GLN A 103 -8.69 -0.04 15.89
C GLN A 103 -9.76 0.81 15.17
N ASN A 104 -10.95 0.24 14.93
CA ASN A 104 -12.07 0.89 14.24
C ASN A 104 -11.74 1.31 12.80
N TYR A 105 -10.95 0.51 12.09
CA TYR A 105 -10.84 0.63 10.63
C TYR A 105 -12.12 0.11 9.99
N ALA A 106 -12.72 0.93 9.12
CA ALA A 106 -13.98 0.57 8.49
C ALA A 106 -13.78 -0.29 7.24
N ILE A 107 -12.69 -0.07 6.51
CA ILE A 107 -12.36 -0.75 5.26
C ILE A 107 -10.87 -1.06 5.17
N SER A 108 -10.54 -2.05 4.35
CA SER A 108 -9.17 -2.39 3.97
C SER A 108 -9.10 -2.56 2.46
N ASN A 109 -8.07 -1.99 1.83
CA ASN A 109 -7.85 -2.07 0.39
C ASN A 109 -6.48 -2.67 0.06
N LEU A 110 -6.39 -3.36 -1.07
CA LEU A 110 -5.15 -3.90 -1.61
C LEU A 110 -5.20 -4.00 -3.13
N ALA A 111 -4.03 -4.09 -3.75
CA ALA A 111 -3.88 -4.46 -5.16
C ALA A 111 -3.52 -5.96 -5.23
N PRO A 112 -4.43 -6.84 -5.65
CA PRO A 112 -4.20 -8.27 -5.58
C PRO A 112 -3.27 -8.73 -6.71
N PHE A 113 -2.23 -9.51 -6.38
CA PHE A 113 -1.52 -10.30 -7.39
C PHE A 113 -2.36 -11.51 -7.85
N SER A 114 -3.30 -11.96 -7.02
CA SER A 114 -4.24 -13.04 -7.27
C SER A 114 -5.54 -12.75 -6.51
N GLU A 115 -6.63 -12.49 -7.22
CA GLU A 115 -7.94 -12.23 -6.59
C GLU A 115 -8.41 -13.43 -5.75
N SER A 116 -8.27 -14.65 -6.29
CA SER A 116 -8.69 -15.87 -5.60
C SER A 116 -7.93 -16.09 -4.29
N PHE A 117 -6.65 -15.69 -4.23
CA PHE A 117 -5.87 -15.74 -3.01
C PHE A 117 -6.43 -14.82 -1.93
N TYR A 118 -6.84 -13.59 -2.27
CA TYR A 118 -7.33 -12.64 -1.27
C TYR A 118 -8.81 -12.81 -0.92
N ARG A 119 -9.62 -13.41 -1.82
CA ARG A 119 -11.04 -13.73 -1.56
C ARG A 119 -11.24 -14.62 -0.33
N CYS A 120 -10.30 -15.51 0.00
CA CYS A 120 -10.41 -16.35 1.19
C CYS A 120 -10.37 -15.55 2.51
N TYR A 121 -9.87 -14.31 2.49
CA TYR A 121 -9.88 -13.39 3.62
C TYR A 121 -11.04 -12.38 3.58
N GLY A 122 -11.99 -12.55 2.65
CA GLY A 122 -13.17 -11.68 2.51
C GLY A 122 -12.97 -10.44 1.64
N TYR A 123 -11.84 -10.31 0.94
CA TYR A 123 -11.66 -9.23 -0.04
C TYR A 123 -12.44 -9.53 -1.33
N GLU A 124 -12.94 -8.48 -1.99
CA GLU A 124 -13.58 -8.57 -3.29
C GLU A 124 -13.32 -7.28 -4.10
N ASN A 125 -13.49 -7.36 -5.42
CA ASN A 125 -13.36 -6.24 -6.32
C ASN A 125 -14.40 -5.16 -6.05
N ALA A 126 -13.94 -3.97 -5.67
CA ALA A 126 -14.77 -2.78 -5.42
C ALA A 126 -14.28 -1.52 -6.15
N ILE A 127 -13.13 -1.58 -6.81
CA ILE A 127 -12.49 -0.44 -7.49
C ILE A 127 -12.20 -0.85 -8.93
N TYR A 128 -12.54 0.02 -9.88
CA TYR A 128 -12.36 -0.23 -11.31
C TYR A 128 -11.56 0.91 -11.93
N GLU A 129 -10.59 0.54 -12.76
CA GLU A 129 -9.83 1.48 -13.58
C GLU A 129 -10.37 1.48 -15.02
N LYS A 130 -10.42 2.66 -15.65
CA LYS A 130 -10.72 2.79 -17.06
C LYS A 130 -9.60 3.56 -17.75
N MET A 131 -8.87 2.86 -18.62
CA MET A 131 -7.78 3.44 -19.41
C MET A 131 -8.33 4.02 -20.71
N TYR A 132 -7.92 5.24 -21.04
CA TYR A 132 -8.26 5.93 -22.28
C TYR A 132 -7.00 6.20 -23.09
N GLU A 133 -6.99 5.80 -24.35
CA GLU A 133 -5.93 6.12 -25.30
C GLU A 133 -6.52 7.04 -26.39
N LEU A 134 -5.86 8.17 -26.64
CA LEU A 134 -6.39 9.24 -27.49
C LEU A 134 -5.27 9.78 -28.38
N ASN A 135 -5.57 10.00 -29.66
CA ASN A 135 -4.67 10.73 -30.53
C ASN A 135 -4.68 12.22 -30.13
N PRO A 136 -3.51 12.86 -29.89
CA PRO A 136 -3.45 14.29 -29.56
C PRO A 136 -4.16 15.19 -30.57
N ALA A 137 -4.25 14.78 -31.84
CA ALA A 137 -4.96 15.50 -32.88
C ALA A 137 -6.46 15.71 -32.59
N TYR A 138 -7.08 14.90 -31.72
CA TYR A 138 -8.47 15.08 -31.30
C TYR A 138 -8.67 16.29 -30.37
N LEU A 139 -7.63 16.73 -29.67
CA LEU A 139 -7.68 17.90 -28.78
C LEU A 139 -7.71 19.24 -29.53
N ARG A 140 -7.54 19.25 -30.87
CA ARG A 140 -7.56 20.47 -31.69
C ARG A 140 -8.87 21.26 -31.61
N PHE A 141 -9.96 20.60 -31.24
CA PHE A 141 -11.27 21.22 -31.10
C PHE A 141 -11.54 21.74 -29.69
N PHE A 142 -10.61 21.51 -28.75
CA PHE A 142 -10.72 22.01 -27.39
C PHE A 142 -10.64 23.54 -27.39
N LYS A 143 -11.72 24.19 -26.94
CA LYS A 143 -11.77 25.64 -26.80
C LYS A 143 -11.32 26.02 -25.39
N PRO A 144 -10.24 26.79 -25.21
CA PRO A 144 -9.79 27.18 -23.88
C PRO A 144 -10.82 28.09 -23.20
N ILE A 145 -10.99 27.93 -21.90
CA ILE A 145 -11.78 28.86 -21.06
C ILE A 145 -11.06 30.21 -21.09
N LYS A 146 -11.80 31.29 -21.37
CA LYS A 146 -11.25 32.64 -21.50
C LYS A 146 -11.10 33.39 -20.18
N GLU A 147 -11.70 32.87 -19.11
CA GLU A 147 -11.71 33.46 -17.79
C GLU A 147 -10.83 32.65 -16.82
N GLY A 148 -10.16 33.35 -15.90
CA GLY A 148 -9.23 32.76 -14.94
C GLY A 148 -7.79 32.67 -15.44
N LYS A 149 -6.90 32.12 -14.59
CA LYS A 149 -5.46 31.98 -14.86
C LYS A 149 -4.99 30.58 -14.44
N ILE A 150 -4.25 29.91 -15.32
CA ILE A 150 -3.53 28.68 -15.00
C ILE A 150 -2.08 29.05 -14.64
N VAL A 151 -1.62 28.61 -13.47
CA VAL A 151 -0.24 28.83 -13.01
C VAL A 151 0.40 27.48 -12.73
N ARG A 152 1.58 27.23 -13.31
CA ARG A 152 2.40 26.07 -12.94
C ARG A 152 3.01 26.34 -11.57
N GLY A 153 2.77 25.46 -10.61
CA GLY A 153 3.29 25.58 -9.24
C GLY A 153 3.78 24.24 -8.71
N LYS A 154 4.48 24.27 -7.57
CA LYS A 154 4.80 23.05 -6.82
C LYS A 154 3.67 22.75 -5.85
N TRP A 155 3.46 21.49 -5.51
CA TRP A 155 2.43 21.08 -4.53
C TRP A 155 2.55 21.83 -3.19
N LYS A 156 3.78 22.15 -2.78
CA LYS A 156 4.07 22.91 -1.55
C LYS A 156 3.51 24.34 -1.56
N ASP A 157 3.25 24.89 -2.74
CA ASP A 157 2.72 26.25 -2.94
C ASP A 157 1.18 26.25 -3.04
N SER A 158 0.52 25.10 -2.89
CA SER A 158 -0.93 24.93 -3.13
C SER A 158 -1.82 25.59 -2.06
N ASN A 159 -1.29 25.87 -0.87
CA ASN A 159 -2.00 26.62 0.18
C ASN A 159 -2.20 28.12 -0.16
N VAL A 160 -1.70 28.60 -1.30
CA VAL A 160 -1.80 30.02 -1.71
C VAL A 160 -3.08 30.31 -2.53
N PHE A 161 -3.87 29.28 -2.89
CA PHE A 161 -4.99 29.43 -3.83
C PHE A 161 -6.32 28.79 -3.41
N CYS A 162 -6.51 28.47 -2.12
CA CYS A 162 -7.80 28.05 -1.56
C CYS A 162 -8.31 29.08 -0.55
#